data_AF-A0AB38BJI8-F1
#
_entry.id   AF-A0AB38BJI8-F1
#
_cell.length_a   1.000
_cell.length_b   1.000
_cell.length_c   1.000
_cell.angle_alpha   90.00
_cell.angle_beta   90.00
_cell.angle_gamma   90.00
#
_symmetry.space_group_name_H-M   'P 1'
#
loop_
_entity.id
_entity.type
_entity.pdbx_description
1 polymer ?
#
loop_
_entity_poly.entity_id
_entity_poly.type
_entity_poly.pdbx_seq_one_letter_code
_entity_poly.pdbx_strand_id
1 'polypeptide(L)'
;MPRNVRFSEMSLDELLTEMHKMELAREDDFNINDEGYGREIRVHKLVLRELKKSRDTALKGIRSDVERKLSKLLYNHGSEMKFRGQGSRQDAEKSLGEALDLDPKNGMAAYRLAFIRYRRNDHKDAIRYFNMALENISHDEPIFCLSDREIYYTRLYLLACYLNEVDNLNEELDSSPTKKKYPELPAYASYGVKDFITDLGVGLTNQEYEVITIDEGPRYVTYGEADGYFQKGDRPEDTLIIWFDGVNSKMAFNQSEMPFGSEGKARQLVYFLRFTSLNNPGNEDRMRNCFEEITNTSFVTNARFRKAVSQLRSLLNKLDPRLDVITTSRSPNPSGYYYNGKVPYKIICRSEESSLLDQ
;
A
#
# COMPACT_ATOMS: atom_id res chain seq x y z
N MET A 1 -7.21 11.68 58.10
CA MET A 1 -7.56 12.27 56.78
C MET A 1 -6.27 12.80 56.16
N PRO A 2 -5.58 12.06 55.27
CA PRO A 2 -4.34 12.56 54.70
C PRO A 2 -4.67 13.72 53.75
N ARG A 3 -3.94 14.83 53.88
CA ARG A 3 -4.06 16.01 53.00
C ARG A 3 -3.93 15.54 51.55
N ASN A 4 -4.89 15.91 50.69
CA ASN A 4 -4.74 15.78 49.24
C ASN A 4 -3.55 16.65 48.80
N VAL A 5 -2.37 16.04 48.68
CA VAL A 5 -1.17 16.71 48.21
C VAL A 5 -1.40 17.14 46.77
N ARG A 6 -1.37 18.46 46.51
CA ARG A 6 -1.50 19.02 45.16
C ARG A 6 -0.15 18.99 44.46
N PHE A 7 0.17 17.85 43.84
CA PHE A 7 1.42 17.69 43.06
C PHE A 7 1.60 18.76 41.96
N SER A 8 0.51 19.36 41.46
CA SER A 8 0.56 20.40 40.43
C SER A 8 1.13 21.75 40.89
N GLU A 9 1.26 21.96 42.21
CA GLU A 9 1.77 23.20 42.80
C GLU A 9 3.23 23.07 43.27
N MET A 10 3.82 21.87 43.14
CA MET A 10 5.18 21.57 43.56
C MET A 10 6.22 22.05 42.54
N SER A 11 7.36 22.51 43.04
CA SER A 11 8.57 22.76 42.27
C SER A 11 9.18 21.46 41.72
N LEU A 12 10.10 21.58 40.75
CA LEU A 12 10.79 20.42 40.19
C LEU A 12 11.54 19.61 41.26
N ASP A 13 12.22 20.28 42.20
CA ASP A 13 12.97 19.61 43.28
C ASP A 13 12.05 18.87 44.26
N GLU A 14 10.89 19.45 44.58
CA GLU A 14 9.86 18.79 45.39
C GLU A 14 9.28 17.58 44.66
N LEU A 15 8.99 17.70 43.36
CA LEU A 15 8.50 16.60 42.54
C LEU A 15 9.51 15.46 42.42
N LEU A 16 10.80 15.76 42.25
CA LEU A 16 11.88 14.77 42.22
C LEU A 16 12.02 14.06 43.58
N THR A 17 11.89 14.81 44.67
CA THR A 17 11.92 14.26 46.04
C THR A 17 10.76 13.30 46.27
N GLU A 18 9.54 13.69 45.88
CA GLU A 18 8.36 12.83 46.02
C GLU A 18 8.43 11.60 45.11
N MET A 19 8.93 11.75 43.88
CA MET A 19 9.17 10.64 42.96
C MET A 19 10.11 9.60 43.60
N HIS A 20 11.23 10.04 44.18
CA HIS A 20 12.18 9.15 44.84
C HIS A 20 11.59 8.43 46.07
N LYS A 21 10.77 9.12 46.87
CA LYS A 21 10.07 8.48 48.00
C LYS A 21 9.11 7.39 47.54
N MET A 22 8.38 7.62 46.44
CA MET A 22 7.46 6.62 45.88
C MET A 22 8.21 5.41 45.32
N GLU A 23 9.36 5.63 44.68
CA GLU A 23 10.23 4.55 44.20
C GLU A 23 10.69 3.63 45.35
N LEU A 24 11.17 4.21 46.46
CA LEU A 24 11.59 3.46 47.64
C LEU A 24 10.42 2.67 48.26
N ALA A 25 9.25 3.29 48.39
CA ALA A 25 8.07 2.62 48.94
C ALA A 25 7.63 1.41 48.09
N ARG A 26 7.85 1.45 46.77
CA ARG A 26 7.54 0.32 45.88
C ARG A 26 8.52 -0.83 46.00
N GLU A 27 9.79 -0.55 46.27
CA GLU A 27 10.77 -1.62 46.50
C GLU A 27 10.43 -2.42 47.76
N ASP A 28 9.78 -1.78 48.75
CA ASP A 28 9.39 -2.39 50.03
C ASP A 28 7.99 -3.07 50.02
N ASP A 29 7.07 -2.65 49.14
CA ASP A 29 5.69 -3.18 49.07
C ASP A 29 5.36 -3.82 47.71
N PHE A 30 5.29 -5.16 47.68
CA PHE A 30 4.94 -5.93 46.49
C PHE A 30 3.44 -5.86 46.11
N ASN A 31 2.58 -5.25 46.93
CA ASN A 31 1.12 -5.22 46.76
C ASN A 31 0.57 -3.83 46.39
N ILE A 32 1.24 -3.13 45.47
CA ILE A 32 0.73 -1.87 44.93
C ILE A 32 -0.61 -2.08 44.21
N ASN A 33 -1.64 -1.39 44.69
CA ASN A 33 -2.94 -1.31 44.03
C ASN A 33 -2.93 -0.28 42.89
N ASP A 34 -3.97 -0.30 42.04
CA ASP A 34 -4.15 0.62 40.91
C ASP A 34 -3.97 2.11 41.30
N GLU A 35 -4.46 2.50 42.49
CA GLU A 35 -4.31 3.86 43.00
C GLU A 35 -2.85 4.26 43.27
N GLY A 36 -1.99 3.33 43.67
CA GLY A 36 -0.57 3.58 43.93
C GLY A 36 0.17 3.87 42.62
N TYR A 37 -0.02 3.02 41.61
CA TYR A 37 0.51 3.25 40.26
C TYR A 37 0.02 4.57 39.67
N GLY A 38 -1.28 4.86 39.76
CA GLY A 38 -1.85 6.09 39.23
C GLY A 38 -1.22 7.36 39.82
N ARG A 39 -0.91 7.36 41.12
CA ARG A 39 -0.22 8.48 41.78
C ARG A 39 1.22 8.61 41.31
N GLU A 40 1.98 7.51 41.28
CA GLU A 40 3.39 7.53 40.89
C GLU A 40 3.56 7.94 39.42
N ILE A 41 2.72 7.43 38.52
CA ILE A 41 2.69 7.82 37.09
C ILE A 41 2.42 9.31 36.95
N ARG A 42 1.49 9.85 37.75
CA ARG A 42 1.15 11.28 37.72
C ARG A 42 2.34 12.14 38.12
N VAL A 43 3.08 11.76 39.16
CA VAL A 43 4.29 12.50 39.61
C VAL A 43 5.35 12.48 38.52
N HIS A 44 5.67 11.31 37.96
CA HIS A 44 6.64 11.19 36.85
C HIS A 44 6.25 12.04 35.63
N LYS A 45 4.97 12.06 35.24
CA LYS A 45 4.48 12.91 34.14
C LYS A 45 4.63 14.40 34.43
N LEU A 46 4.43 14.83 35.67
CA LEU A 46 4.65 16.21 36.09
C LEU A 46 6.13 16.58 36.06
N VAL A 47 7.01 15.70 36.57
CA VAL A 47 8.47 15.87 36.47
C VAL A 47 8.89 16.04 35.01
N LEU A 48 8.47 15.15 34.11
CA LEU A 48 8.79 15.27 32.68
C LEU A 48 8.26 16.55 32.05
N ARG A 49 7.08 17.02 32.46
CA ARG A 49 6.52 18.27 31.97
C ARG A 49 7.38 19.47 32.38
N GLU A 50 7.82 19.54 33.63
CA GLU A 50 8.69 20.62 34.10
C GLU A 50 10.09 20.54 33.48
N LEU A 51 10.66 19.32 33.35
CA LEU A 51 11.94 19.11 32.66
C LEU A 51 11.88 19.53 31.18
N LYS A 52 10.76 19.29 30.49
CA LYS A 52 10.56 19.73 29.08
C LYS A 52 10.44 21.24 28.93
N LYS A 53 9.99 21.97 29.96
CA LYS A 53 9.96 23.44 29.93
C LYS A 53 11.34 24.05 30.11
N SER A 54 12.23 23.38 30.84
CA SER A 54 13.60 23.84 31.02
C SER A 54 14.40 23.69 29.73
N ARG A 55 15.20 24.72 29.41
CA ARG A 55 16.19 24.67 28.30
C ARG A 55 17.56 24.21 28.77
N ASP A 56 17.68 23.82 30.04
CA ASP A 56 18.95 23.42 30.63
C ASP A 56 19.38 22.04 30.10
N THR A 57 20.49 22.04 29.37
CA THR A 57 21.11 20.82 28.83
C THR A 57 21.62 19.89 29.93
N ALA A 58 21.92 20.39 31.13
CA ALA A 58 22.33 19.56 32.27
C ALA A 58 21.20 18.64 32.76
N LEU A 59 19.94 19.03 32.52
CA LEU A 59 18.76 18.25 32.91
C LEU A 59 18.40 17.15 31.89
N LYS A 60 19.13 17.05 30.78
CA LYS A 60 18.88 16.03 29.75
C LYS A 60 19.05 14.61 30.30
N GLY A 61 20.07 14.37 31.12
CA GLY A 61 20.31 13.06 31.74
C GLY A 61 19.17 12.66 32.68
N ILE A 62 18.78 13.57 33.57
CA ILE A 62 17.65 13.38 34.49
C ILE A 62 16.37 13.08 33.70
N ARG A 63 16.11 13.83 32.62
CA ARG A 63 14.95 13.58 31.76
C ARG A 63 14.96 12.18 31.18
N SER A 64 16.06 11.72 30.60
CA SER A 64 16.16 10.37 30.04
C SER A 64 15.98 9.29 31.11
N ASP A 65 16.50 9.51 32.32
CA ASP A 65 16.30 8.58 33.45
C ASP A 65 14.83 8.52 33.89
N VAL A 66 14.15 9.67 33.94
CA VAL A 66 12.72 9.73 34.29
C VAL A 66 11.86 9.12 33.17
N GLU A 67 12.19 9.33 31.89
CA GLU A 67 11.52 8.68 30.76
C GLU A 67 11.64 7.15 30.84
N ARG A 68 12.85 6.63 31.11
CA ARG A 68 13.10 5.19 31.32
C ARG A 68 12.29 4.63 32.49
N LYS A 69 12.33 5.29 33.65
CA LYS A 69 11.60 4.88 34.85
C LYS A 69 10.09 4.90 34.64
N LEU A 70 9.57 5.95 33.99
CA LEU A 70 8.15 6.06 33.67
C LEU A 70 7.72 4.99 32.68
N SER A 71 8.52 4.67 31.66
CA SER A 71 8.21 3.56 30.73
C SER A 71 8.05 2.24 31.49
N LYS A 72 8.99 1.92 32.40
CA LYS A 72 8.93 0.73 33.25
C LYS A 72 7.69 0.71 34.15
N LEU A 73 7.38 1.84 34.78
CA LEU A 73 6.20 1.99 35.63
C LEU A 73 4.89 1.78 34.85
N LEU A 74 4.76 2.39 33.68
CA LEU A 74 3.60 2.27 32.81
C LEU A 74 3.43 0.85 32.25
N TYR A 75 4.54 0.20 31.88
CA TYR A 75 4.53 -1.20 31.46
C TYR A 75 4.03 -2.12 32.58
N ASN A 76 4.55 -1.98 33.79
CA ASN A 76 4.14 -2.78 34.94
C ASN A 76 2.66 -2.56 35.27
N HIS A 77 2.22 -1.30 35.28
CA HIS A 77 0.83 -0.91 35.50
C HIS A 77 -0.13 -1.55 34.49
N GLY A 78 0.16 -1.39 33.20
CA GLY A 78 -0.67 -1.98 32.14
C GLY A 78 -0.64 -3.51 32.14
N SER A 79 0.47 -4.11 32.55
CA SER A 79 0.61 -5.56 32.71
C SER A 79 -0.23 -6.12 33.86
N GLU A 80 -0.22 -5.46 35.02
CA GLU A 80 -1.02 -5.86 36.19
C GLU A 80 -2.53 -5.78 35.90
N MET A 81 -3.00 -4.68 35.28
CA MET A 81 -4.41 -4.55 34.88
C MET A 81 -4.87 -5.69 33.96
N LYS A 82 -4.02 -6.07 32.99
CA LYS A 82 -4.30 -7.19 32.07
C LYS A 82 -4.51 -8.51 32.84
N PHE A 83 -3.69 -8.79 33.85
CA PHE A 83 -3.72 -10.06 34.58
C PHE A 83 -4.81 -10.13 35.65
N ARG A 84 -5.08 -9.03 36.36
CA ARG A 84 -6.07 -9.01 37.45
C ARG A 84 -7.52 -8.93 36.98
N GLY A 85 -7.76 -8.63 35.70
CA GLY A 85 -9.09 -8.30 35.19
C GLY A 85 -9.68 -7.05 35.88
N GLN A 86 -8.85 -6.28 36.57
CA GLN A 86 -9.17 -5.02 37.22
C GLN A 86 -8.66 -3.88 36.33
N GLY A 87 -9.49 -2.88 36.10
CA GLY A 87 -9.28 -1.86 35.07
C GLY A 87 -9.94 -2.23 33.75
N SER A 88 -10.41 -1.22 33.00
CA SER A 88 -10.96 -1.49 31.67
C SER A 88 -9.81 -1.98 30.76
N ARG A 89 -10.09 -2.84 29.78
CA ARG A 89 -9.10 -3.21 28.75
C ARG A 89 -8.50 -1.98 28.03
N GLN A 90 -9.13 -0.81 28.16
CA GLN A 90 -8.68 0.47 27.60
C GLN A 90 -7.59 1.13 28.47
N ASP A 91 -7.65 1.00 29.79
CA ASP A 91 -6.66 1.60 30.70
C ASP A 91 -5.31 0.87 30.62
N ALA A 92 -5.36 -0.46 30.51
CA ALA A 92 -4.17 -1.30 30.28
C ALA A 92 -3.51 -0.95 28.95
N GLU A 93 -4.32 -0.82 27.89
CA GLU A 93 -3.86 -0.44 26.56
C GLU A 93 -3.24 0.96 26.55
N LYS A 94 -3.87 1.94 27.21
CA LYS A 94 -3.32 3.28 27.33
C LYS A 94 -1.97 3.27 28.05
N SER A 95 -1.86 2.55 29.16
CA SER A 95 -0.60 2.48 29.91
C SER A 95 0.52 1.82 29.09
N LEU A 96 0.21 0.70 28.41
CA LEU A 96 1.19 0.02 27.54
C LEU A 96 1.56 0.87 26.32
N GLY A 97 0.61 1.59 25.73
CA GLY A 97 0.84 2.51 24.62
C GLY A 97 1.78 3.65 25.02
N GLU A 98 1.52 4.30 26.16
CA GLU A 98 2.41 5.35 26.68
C GLU A 98 3.80 4.81 27.06
N ALA A 99 3.89 3.57 27.58
CA ALA A 99 5.17 2.93 27.87
C ALA A 99 6.02 2.77 26.61
N LEU A 100 5.37 2.37 25.51
CA LEU A 100 5.99 2.19 24.20
C LEU A 100 6.32 3.54 23.53
N ASP A 101 5.51 4.58 23.72
CA ASP A 101 5.83 5.93 23.23
C ASP A 101 7.12 6.50 23.87
N LEU A 102 7.36 6.15 25.15
CA LEU A 102 8.57 6.53 25.88
C LEU A 102 9.77 5.63 25.55
N ASP A 103 9.52 4.36 25.29
CA ASP A 103 10.53 3.38 24.90
C ASP A 103 10.02 2.52 23.71
N PRO A 104 10.28 2.97 22.46
CA PRO A 104 9.85 2.24 21.27
C PRO A 104 10.47 0.85 21.13
N LYS A 105 11.52 0.52 21.89
CA LYS A 105 12.17 -0.79 21.90
C LYS A 105 11.62 -1.72 22.99
N ASN A 106 10.55 -1.31 23.68
CA ASN A 106 9.87 -2.16 24.63
C ASN A 106 9.05 -3.26 23.93
N GLY A 107 9.74 -4.34 23.52
CA GLY A 107 9.14 -5.48 22.83
C GLY A 107 8.03 -6.13 23.65
N MET A 108 8.17 -6.16 24.99
CA MET A 108 7.17 -6.78 25.85
C MET A 108 5.87 -5.95 25.96
N ALA A 109 5.95 -4.61 25.95
CA ALA A 109 4.78 -3.74 25.83
C ALA A 109 4.08 -3.95 24.48
N ALA A 110 4.84 -4.02 23.40
CA ALA A 110 4.34 -4.34 22.05
C ALA A 110 3.60 -5.69 22.03
N TYR A 111 4.21 -6.75 22.56
CA TYR A 111 3.60 -8.08 22.66
C TYR A 111 2.26 -8.05 23.42
N ARG A 112 2.19 -7.30 24.53
CA ARG A 112 0.96 -7.18 25.33
C ARG A 112 -0.13 -6.41 24.60
N LEU A 113 0.21 -5.31 23.93
CA LEU A 113 -0.73 -4.55 23.08
C LEU A 113 -1.25 -5.41 21.93
N ALA A 114 -0.37 -6.17 21.28
CA ALA A 114 -0.74 -7.09 20.20
C ALA A 114 -1.78 -8.11 20.68
N PHE A 115 -1.56 -8.70 21.87
CA PHE A 115 -2.52 -9.63 22.46
C PHE A 115 -3.87 -8.97 22.80
N ILE A 116 -3.88 -7.72 23.28
CA ILE A 116 -5.13 -6.97 23.52
C ILE A 116 -5.90 -6.80 22.21
N ARG A 117 -5.21 -6.44 21.13
CA ARG A 117 -5.79 -6.24 19.79
C ARG A 117 -6.29 -7.55 19.18
N TYR A 118 -5.50 -8.60 19.26
CA TYR A 118 -5.89 -9.96 18.86
C TYR A 118 -7.19 -10.39 19.56
N ARG A 119 -7.31 -10.16 20.88
CA ARG A 119 -8.52 -10.50 21.65
C ARG A 119 -9.75 -9.65 21.33
N ARG A 120 -9.59 -8.56 20.57
CA ARG A 120 -10.67 -7.72 20.05
C ARG A 120 -10.98 -8.03 18.57
N ASN A 121 -10.37 -9.07 18.00
CA ASN A 121 -10.41 -9.39 16.56
C ASN A 121 -9.90 -8.25 15.67
N ASP A 122 -9.07 -7.38 16.23
CA ASP A 122 -8.41 -6.29 15.51
C ASP A 122 -7.07 -6.83 14.99
N HIS A 123 -7.14 -7.69 13.97
CA HIS A 123 -5.99 -8.43 13.46
C HIS A 123 -4.95 -7.53 12.80
N LYS A 124 -5.38 -6.45 12.12
CA LYS A 124 -4.49 -5.43 11.51
C LYS A 124 -3.59 -4.77 12.55
N ASP A 125 -4.16 -4.25 13.64
CA ASP A 125 -3.35 -3.65 14.70
C ASP A 125 -2.52 -4.69 15.46
N ALA A 126 -3.06 -5.91 15.65
CA ALA A 126 -2.33 -6.99 16.29
C ALA A 126 -1.06 -7.38 15.50
N ILE A 127 -1.14 -7.47 14.16
CA ILE A 127 0.00 -7.75 13.28
C ILE A 127 1.10 -6.70 13.49
N ARG A 128 0.73 -5.41 13.48
CA ARG A 128 1.68 -4.31 13.68
C ARG A 128 2.45 -4.46 15.00
N TYR A 129 1.73 -4.69 16.10
CA TYR A 129 2.34 -4.79 17.43
C TYR A 129 3.15 -6.10 17.61
N PHE A 130 2.70 -7.23 17.04
CA PHE A 130 3.47 -8.48 17.09
C PHE A 130 4.78 -8.38 16.29
N ASN A 131 4.77 -7.73 15.12
CA ASN A 131 6.00 -7.50 14.35
C ASN A 131 6.99 -6.62 15.13
N MET A 132 6.51 -5.52 15.70
CA MET A 132 7.34 -4.66 16.54
C MET A 132 7.91 -5.38 17.78
N ALA A 133 7.17 -6.33 18.37
CA ALA A 133 7.68 -7.17 19.44
C ALA A 133 8.82 -8.10 18.98
N LEU A 134 8.70 -8.67 17.77
CA LEU A 134 9.74 -9.54 17.18
C LEU A 134 10.97 -8.77 16.69
N GLU A 135 10.81 -7.50 16.30
CA GLU A 135 11.93 -6.61 15.96
C GLU A 135 12.73 -6.20 17.21
N ASN A 136 12.09 -6.23 18.40
CA ASN A 136 12.66 -5.76 19.66
C ASN A 136 12.66 -6.85 20.74
N ILE A 137 13.18 -8.04 20.40
CA ILE A 137 13.24 -9.20 21.31
C ILE A 137 14.13 -8.95 22.52
N SER A 138 15.20 -8.17 22.34
CA SER A 138 16.20 -7.86 23.38
C SER A 138 16.21 -6.38 23.68
N HIS A 139 16.43 -6.04 24.94
CA HIS A 139 16.49 -4.67 25.45
C HIS A 139 17.45 -4.57 26.63
N ASP A 140 17.98 -3.38 26.91
CA ASP A 140 18.87 -3.14 28.06
C ASP A 140 18.15 -3.33 29.41
N GLU A 141 16.83 -3.16 29.41
CA GLU A 141 15.94 -3.44 30.55
C GLU A 141 15.37 -4.86 30.41
N PRO A 142 15.76 -5.83 31.27
CA PRO A 142 15.39 -7.24 31.11
C PRO A 142 13.88 -7.51 31.12
N ILE A 143 13.08 -6.71 31.83
CA ILE A 143 11.62 -6.89 31.87
C ILE A 143 10.92 -6.56 30.53
N PHE A 144 11.63 -5.90 29.61
CA PHE A 144 11.13 -5.58 28.26
C PHE A 144 11.56 -6.62 27.22
N CYS A 145 12.47 -7.53 27.57
CA CYS A 145 12.88 -8.62 26.69
C CYS A 145 11.78 -9.67 26.59
N LEU A 146 11.62 -10.26 25.41
CA LEU A 146 10.78 -11.43 25.22
C LEU A 146 11.55 -12.70 25.59
N SER A 147 10.90 -13.62 26.29
CA SER A 147 11.36 -15.00 26.44
C SER A 147 11.17 -15.81 25.15
N ASP A 148 11.90 -16.92 25.00
CA ASP A 148 11.70 -17.88 23.89
C ASP A 148 10.24 -18.32 23.74
N ARG A 149 9.54 -18.46 24.87
CA ARG A 149 8.12 -18.78 24.89
C ARG A 149 7.28 -17.66 24.27
N GLU A 150 7.52 -16.41 24.66
CA GLU A 150 6.79 -15.26 24.10
C GLU A 150 7.10 -15.05 22.63
N ILE A 151 8.35 -15.27 22.20
CA ILE A 151 8.73 -15.25 20.78
C ILE A 151 7.94 -16.32 20.00
N TYR A 152 7.90 -17.56 20.53
CA TYR A 152 7.17 -18.65 19.90
C TYR A 152 5.68 -18.35 19.77
N TYR A 153 5.02 -17.92 20.85
CA TYR A 153 3.59 -17.58 20.82
C TYR A 153 3.30 -16.33 19.98
N THR A 154 4.21 -15.35 19.97
CA THR A 154 4.08 -14.17 19.08
C THR A 154 4.00 -14.62 17.63
N ARG A 155 4.86 -15.54 17.20
CA ARG A 155 4.81 -16.09 15.84
C ARG A 155 3.52 -16.85 15.56
N LEU A 156 3.02 -17.64 16.52
CA LEU A 156 1.74 -18.35 16.37
C LEU A 156 0.54 -17.39 16.25
N TYR A 157 0.48 -16.36 17.10
CA TYR A 157 -0.59 -15.37 17.03
C TYR A 157 -0.50 -14.52 15.77
N LEU A 158 0.72 -14.15 15.36
CA LEU A 158 0.96 -13.44 14.11
C LEU A 158 0.50 -14.26 12.90
N LEU A 159 0.83 -15.56 12.86
CA LEU A 159 0.31 -16.49 11.86
C LEU A 159 -1.22 -16.51 11.86
N ALA A 160 -1.85 -16.64 13.02
CA ALA A 160 -3.30 -16.62 13.14
C ALA A 160 -3.90 -15.30 12.62
N CYS A 161 -3.31 -14.14 12.94
CA CYS A 161 -3.78 -12.86 12.42
C CYS A 161 -3.66 -12.77 10.89
N TYR A 162 -2.53 -13.20 10.32
CA TYR A 162 -2.37 -13.20 8.86
C TYR A 162 -3.40 -14.09 8.17
N LEU A 163 -3.70 -15.27 8.72
CA LEU A 163 -4.73 -16.15 8.16
C LEU A 163 -6.12 -15.51 8.20
N ASN A 164 -6.47 -14.82 9.29
CA ASN A 164 -7.74 -14.08 9.38
C ASN A 164 -7.81 -12.92 8.37
N GLU A 165 -6.71 -12.19 8.16
CA GLU A 165 -6.67 -11.12 7.16
C GLU A 165 -6.78 -11.66 5.73
N VAL A 166 -6.19 -12.84 5.45
CA VAL A 166 -6.36 -13.52 4.16
C VAL A 166 -7.82 -13.95 3.97
N ASP A 167 -8.46 -14.51 5.00
CA ASP A 167 -9.89 -14.86 4.94
C ASP A 167 -10.77 -13.63 4.66
N ASN A 168 -10.56 -12.54 5.40
CA ASN A 168 -11.28 -11.28 5.17
C ASN A 168 -11.09 -10.75 3.75
N LEU A 169 -9.85 -10.76 3.24
CA LEU A 169 -9.56 -10.30 1.88
C LEU A 169 -10.22 -11.19 0.81
N ASN A 170 -10.27 -12.51 1.04
CA ASN A 170 -10.98 -13.42 0.14
C ASN A 170 -12.48 -13.13 0.12
N GLU A 171 -13.11 -12.84 1.27
CA GLU A 171 -14.52 -12.43 1.33
C GLU A 171 -14.77 -11.10 0.60
N GLU A 172 -13.86 -10.13 0.73
CA GLU A 172 -13.91 -8.86 0.00
C GLU A 172 -13.80 -9.07 -1.53
N LEU A 173 -12.88 -9.95 -1.99
CA LEU A 173 -12.74 -10.31 -3.39
C LEU A 173 -13.98 -11.06 -3.92
N ASP A 174 -14.54 -11.97 -3.12
CA ASP A 174 -15.73 -12.74 -3.48
C ASP A 174 -16.99 -11.88 -3.61
N SER A 175 -17.12 -10.86 -2.78
CA SER A 175 -18.22 -9.90 -2.80
C SER A 175 -18.02 -8.74 -3.79
N SER A 176 -16.84 -8.64 -4.41
CA SER A 176 -16.51 -7.55 -5.33
C SER A 176 -17.43 -7.52 -6.56
N PRO A 177 -18.02 -6.36 -6.92
CA PRO A 177 -18.86 -6.24 -8.11
C PRO A 177 -18.07 -6.43 -9.42
N THR A 178 -16.74 -6.35 -9.36
CA THR A 178 -15.86 -6.53 -10.51
C THR A 178 -15.31 -7.95 -10.64
N LYS A 179 -15.63 -8.87 -9.71
CA LYS A 179 -15.12 -10.26 -9.75
C LYS A 179 -15.32 -10.94 -11.10
N LYS A 180 -16.51 -10.80 -11.70
CA LYS A 180 -16.83 -11.40 -13.01
C LYS A 180 -16.11 -10.77 -14.20
N LYS A 181 -15.45 -9.62 -14.02
CA LYS A 181 -14.69 -8.94 -15.08
C LYS A 181 -13.28 -9.49 -15.23
N TYR A 182 -12.77 -10.17 -14.20
CA TYR A 182 -11.41 -10.67 -14.17
C TYR A 182 -11.42 -12.20 -14.07
N PRO A 183 -10.33 -12.88 -14.49
CA PRO A 183 -10.26 -14.33 -14.41
C PRO A 183 -10.41 -14.84 -12.98
N GLU A 184 -10.98 -16.04 -12.84
CA GLU A 184 -11.12 -16.68 -11.54
C GLU A 184 -9.74 -17.05 -10.99
N LEU A 185 -9.47 -16.61 -9.76
CA LEU A 185 -8.29 -17.00 -9.00
C LEU A 185 -8.57 -18.30 -8.22
N PRO A 186 -7.53 -19.05 -7.83
CA PRO A 186 -7.69 -20.27 -7.03
C PRO A 186 -8.50 -20.00 -5.76
N ALA A 187 -9.41 -20.89 -5.41
CA ALA A 187 -10.20 -20.76 -4.18
C ALA A 187 -9.33 -21.08 -2.95
N TYR A 188 -9.13 -20.11 -2.06
CA TYR A 188 -8.30 -20.27 -0.85
C TYR A 188 -8.73 -21.45 0.03
N ALA A 189 -10.03 -21.71 0.15
CA ALA A 189 -10.60 -22.74 1.03
C ALA A 189 -10.24 -24.19 0.62
N SER A 190 -9.69 -24.43 -0.57
CA SER A 190 -9.36 -25.77 -1.08
C SER A 190 -7.87 -26.15 -1.01
N TYR A 191 -6.99 -25.27 -0.52
CA TYR A 191 -5.53 -25.46 -0.57
C TYR A 191 -4.84 -25.37 0.80
N GLY A 192 -3.63 -25.95 0.90
CA GLY A 192 -2.66 -25.51 1.89
C GLY A 192 -2.11 -24.13 1.51
N VAL A 193 -1.78 -23.28 2.50
CA VAL A 193 -1.30 -21.89 2.29
C VAL A 193 -0.17 -21.80 1.26
N LYS A 194 0.76 -22.77 1.24
CA LYS A 194 1.88 -22.81 0.30
C LYS A 194 1.43 -23.02 -1.14
N ASP A 195 0.50 -23.94 -1.37
CA ASP A 195 0.00 -24.27 -2.70
C ASP A 195 -0.83 -23.10 -3.22
N PHE A 196 -1.66 -22.50 -2.36
CA PHE A 196 -2.39 -21.28 -2.68
C PHE A 196 -1.46 -20.13 -3.14
N ILE A 197 -0.39 -19.84 -2.39
CA ILE A 197 0.57 -18.79 -2.76
C ILE A 197 1.22 -19.10 -4.12
N THR A 198 1.54 -20.37 -4.36
CA THR A 198 2.17 -20.80 -5.62
C THR A 198 1.22 -20.62 -6.80
N ASP A 199 -0.01 -21.12 -6.67
CA ASP A 199 -1.01 -21.07 -7.74
C ASP A 199 -1.50 -19.64 -7.99
N LEU A 200 -1.65 -18.83 -6.93
CA LEU A 200 -1.96 -17.41 -7.06
C LEU A 200 -0.82 -16.68 -7.80
N GLY A 201 0.44 -16.97 -7.45
CA GLY A 201 1.59 -16.40 -8.13
C GLY A 201 1.63 -16.75 -9.63
N VAL A 202 1.35 -18.01 -9.98
CA VAL A 202 1.23 -18.45 -11.38
C VAL A 202 0.06 -17.75 -12.07
N GLY A 203 -1.10 -17.65 -11.41
CA GLY A 203 -2.28 -16.95 -11.92
C GLY A 203 -1.99 -15.48 -12.24
N LEU A 204 -1.36 -14.76 -11.31
CA LEU A 204 -0.97 -13.36 -11.49
C LEU A 204 0.08 -13.20 -12.59
N THR A 205 1.06 -14.12 -12.67
CA THR A 205 2.07 -14.10 -13.73
C THR A 205 1.45 -14.33 -15.10
N ASN A 206 0.47 -15.23 -15.20
CA ASN A 206 -0.27 -15.50 -16.43
C ASN A 206 -1.23 -14.36 -16.84
N GLN A 207 -1.47 -13.41 -15.94
CA GLN A 207 -2.37 -12.28 -16.11
C GLN A 207 -1.64 -10.95 -15.96
N GLU A 208 -0.34 -10.92 -16.24
CA GLU A 208 0.45 -9.70 -16.10
C GLU A 208 0.15 -8.70 -17.23
N TYR A 209 -0.13 -9.22 -18.44
CA TYR A 209 -0.44 -8.43 -19.62
C TYR A 209 -1.78 -8.82 -20.23
N GLU A 210 -2.46 -7.85 -20.83
CA GLU A 210 -3.57 -8.04 -21.73
C GLU A 210 -3.14 -7.80 -23.18
N VAL A 211 -3.52 -8.73 -24.05
CA VAL A 211 -3.40 -8.61 -25.50
C VAL A 211 -4.78 -8.37 -26.08
N ILE A 212 -4.96 -7.19 -26.68
CA ILE A 212 -6.19 -6.78 -27.35
C ILE A 212 -5.98 -6.89 -28.85
N THR A 213 -6.91 -7.55 -29.52
CA THR A 213 -6.92 -7.71 -30.98
C THR A 213 -8.24 -7.19 -31.55
N ILE A 214 -8.36 -7.19 -32.88
CA ILE A 214 -9.58 -6.75 -33.56
C ILE A 214 -10.73 -7.77 -33.46
N ASP A 215 -10.41 -9.07 -33.45
CA ASP A 215 -11.40 -10.16 -33.60
C ASP A 215 -11.76 -10.80 -32.25
N GLU A 216 -10.90 -10.65 -31.25
CA GLU A 216 -11.05 -11.28 -29.94
C GLU A 216 -11.04 -10.24 -28.82
N GLY A 217 -11.81 -10.51 -27.76
CA GLY A 217 -11.73 -9.74 -26.52
C GLY A 217 -10.34 -9.78 -25.89
N PRO A 218 -10.07 -8.97 -24.85
CA PRO A 218 -8.78 -8.96 -24.18
C PRO A 218 -8.43 -10.37 -23.70
N ARG A 219 -7.20 -10.81 -24.02
CA ARG A 219 -6.66 -12.08 -23.56
C ARG A 219 -5.47 -11.84 -22.63
N TYR A 220 -5.52 -12.47 -21.46
CA TYR A 220 -4.45 -12.42 -20.48
C TYR A 220 -3.26 -13.28 -20.91
N VAL A 221 -2.05 -12.75 -20.74
CA VAL A 221 -0.78 -13.41 -21.09
C VAL A 221 0.31 -13.13 -20.06
N THR A 222 1.32 -13.99 -20.05
CA THR A 222 2.57 -13.76 -19.29
C THR A 222 3.43 -12.67 -19.92
N TYR A 223 4.36 -12.09 -19.15
CA TYR A 223 5.41 -11.24 -19.72
C TYR A 223 6.19 -11.95 -20.84
N GLY A 224 6.55 -13.23 -20.68
CA GLY A 224 7.32 -13.96 -21.69
C GLY A 224 6.58 -14.08 -23.01
N GLU A 225 5.27 -14.33 -22.97
CA GLU A 225 4.43 -14.35 -24.17
C GLU A 225 4.23 -12.95 -24.77
N ALA A 226 4.01 -11.94 -23.94
CA ALA A 226 3.94 -10.53 -24.35
C ALA A 226 5.24 -10.06 -25.02
N ASP A 227 6.38 -10.39 -24.43
CA ASP A 227 7.70 -10.07 -24.95
C ASP A 227 7.95 -10.81 -26.27
N GLY A 228 7.56 -12.08 -26.37
CA GLY A 228 7.62 -12.85 -27.61
C GLY A 228 6.94 -12.14 -28.79
N TYR A 229 5.78 -11.54 -28.59
CA TYR A 229 5.13 -10.74 -29.65
C TYR A 229 5.96 -9.54 -30.12
N PHE A 230 6.84 -9.03 -29.28
CA PHE A 230 7.72 -7.93 -29.63
C PHE A 230 9.09 -8.40 -30.13
N GLN A 231 9.58 -9.57 -29.71
CA GLN A 231 10.87 -10.11 -30.15
C GLN A 231 10.85 -10.41 -31.65
N LYS A 232 11.90 -9.98 -32.38
CA LYS A 232 11.94 -10.09 -33.86
C LYS A 232 11.77 -11.51 -34.41
N GLY A 233 12.15 -12.53 -33.63
CA GLY A 233 12.04 -13.94 -34.04
C GLY A 233 10.62 -14.50 -33.96
N ASP A 234 9.84 -14.03 -32.99
CA ASP A 234 8.52 -14.57 -32.66
C ASP A 234 7.37 -13.59 -32.98
N ARG A 235 7.73 -12.41 -33.49
CA ARG A 235 6.78 -11.36 -33.87
C ARG A 235 5.88 -11.84 -35.02
N PRO A 236 4.54 -11.70 -34.89
CA PRO A 236 3.63 -12.05 -35.97
C PRO A 236 3.90 -11.23 -37.23
N GLU A 237 3.97 -11.91 -38.38
CA GLU A 237 4.14 -11.25 -39.67
C GLU A 237 2.97 -10.32 -39.98
N ASP A 238 3.28 -9.20 -40.63
CA ASP A 238 2.32 -8.19 -41.09
C ASP A 238 1.31 -7.74 -40.03
N THR A 239 1.73 -7.72 -38.76
CA THR A 239 0.93 -7.30 -37.62
C THR A 239 1.59 -6.12 -36.90
N LEU A 240 0.83 -5.05 -36.67
CA LEU A 240 1.27 -3.90 -35.90
C LEU A 240 1.18 -4.22 -34.40
N ILE A 241 2.31 -4.24 -33.72
CA ILE A 241 2.39 -4.44 -32.27
C ILE A 241 2.54 -3.09 -31.59
N ILE A 242 1.69 -2.81 -30.61
CA ILE A 242 1.80 -1.63 -29.74
C ILE A 242 1.96 -2.15 -28.33
N TRP A 243 3.02 -1.75 -27.64
CA TRP A 243 3.30 -2.18 -26.27
C TRP A 243 3.41 -0.98 -25.32
N PHE A 244 2.60 -1.00 -24.28
CA PHE A 244 2.70 -0.20 -23.06
C PHE A 244 3.36 -1.03 -21.95
N ASP A 245 4.60 -0.73 -21.59
CA ASP A 245 5.36 -1.45 -20.56
C ASP A 245 5.31 -0.79 -19.17
N GLY A 246 4.40 0.18 -18.99
CA GLY A 246 4.23 0.98 -17.77
C GLY A 246 5.18 2.19 -17.66
N VAL A 247 6.26 2.24 -18.44
CA VAL A 247 7.21 3.38 -18.43
C VAL A 247 7.30 4.04 -19.80
N ASN A 248 7.28 3.24 -20.87
CA ASN A 248 7.40 3.67 -22.23
C ASN A 248 6.34 3.00 -23.11
N SER A 249 5.91 3.73 -24.14
CA SER A 249 5.15 3.15 -25.23
C SER A 249 6.07 2.93 -26.43
N LYS A 250 6.03 1.73 -26.98
CA LYS A 250 6.79 1.34 -28.18
C LYS A 250 5.91 0.62 -29.17
N MET A 251 6.31 0.63 -30.43
CA MET A 251 5.63 -0.10 -31.49
C MET A 251 6.61 -0.86 -32.37
N ALA A 252 6.10 -1.92 -32.96
CA ALA A 252 6.86 -2.86 -33.76
C ALA A 252 6.03 -3.34 -34.94
N PHE A 253 6.70 -3.56 -36.07
CA PHE A 253 6.11 -4.14 -37.26
C PHE A 253 7.19 -4.86 -38.05
N ASN A 254 6.97 -6.14 -38.36
CA ASN A 254 7.93 -6.99 -39.06
C ASN A 254 9.34 -6.91 -38.44
N GLN A 255 10.35 -6.34 -39.10
CA GLN A 255 11.73 -6.27 -38.58
C GLN A 255 12.07 -4.95 -37.87
N SER A 256 11.13 -4.00 -37.88
CA SER A 256 11.34 -2.64 -37.36
C SER A 256 10.66 -2.45 -36.00
N GLU A 257 11.25 -1.61 -35.17
CA GLU A 257 10.67 -1.16 -33.90
C GLU A 257 11.09 0.26 -33.58
N MET A 258 10.26 0.99 -32.85
CA MET A 258 10.59 2.32 -32.38
C MET A 258 9.74 2.75 -31.17
N PRO A 259 10.26 3.64 -30.32
CA PRO A 259 9.46 4.28 -29.29
C PRO A 259 8.48 5.31 -29.90
N PHE A 260 7.36 5.55 -29.24
CA PHE A 260 6.45 6.66 -29.62
C PHE A 260 7.01 8.04 -29.24
N GLY A 261 7.86 8.09 -28.20
CA GLY A 261 8.40 9.33 -27.63
C GLY A 261 7.37 10.22 -26.92
N SER A 262 6.10 9.80 -26.87
CA SER A 262 5.01 10.45 -26.15
C SER A 262 3.89 9.44 -25.96
N GLU A 263 3.46 9.24 -24.72
CA GLU A 263 2.36 8.33 -24.38
C GLU A 263 1.04 8.78 -25.01
N GLY A 264 0.81 10.10 -25.11
CA GLY A 264 -0.36 10.66 -25.79
C GLY A 264 -0.48 10.18 -27.24
N LYS A 265 0.63 10.10 -27.99
CA LYS A 265 0.61 9.56 -29.37
C LYS A 265 0.24 8.09 -29.41
N ALA A 266 0.76 7.30 -28.47
CA ALA A 266 0.44 5.88 -28.38
C ALA A 266 -1.06 5.68 -28.11
N ARG A 267 -1.63 6.41 -27.14
CA ARG A 267 -3.06 6.37 -26.82
C ARG A 267 -3.93 6.83 -28.00
N GLN A 268 -3.54 7.89 -28.70
CA GLN A 268 -4.25 8.35 -29.90
C GLN A 268 -4.27 7.28 -31.01
N LEU A 269 -3.16 6.58 -31.24
CA LEU A 269 -3.12 5.49 -32.20
C LEU A 269 -4.02 4.32 -31.76
N VAL A 270 -3.95 3.91 -30.50
CA VAL A 270 -4.83 2.87 -29.94
C VAL A 270 -6.30 3.23 -30.13
N TYR A 271 -6.70 4.48 -29.88
CA TYR A 271 -8.07 4.90 -30.08
C TYR A 271 -8.51 4.73 -31.54
N PHE A 272 -7.68 5.11 -32.51
CA PHE A 272 -7.99 4.87 -33.92
C PHE A 272 -8.19 3.39 -34.21
N LEU A 273 -7.29 2.54 -33.72
CA LEU A 273 -7.34 1.09 -33.96
C LEU A 273 -8.57 0.42 -33.35
N ARG A 274 -8.99 0.84 -32.15
CA ARG A 274 -10.08 0.20 -31.40
C ARG A 274 -11.46 0.76 -31.69
N PHE A 275 -11.58 2.08 -31.86
CA PHE A 275 -12.88 2.76 -31.77
C PHE A 275 -13.32 3.44 -33.06
N THR A 276 -12.50 3.41 -34.12
CA THR A 276 -12.85 4.06 -35.39
C THR A 276 -13.03 3.08 -36.53
N SER A 277 -13.97 3.38 -37.42
CA SER A 277 -14.23 2.59 -38.64
C SER A 277 -14.74 3.51 -39.75
N LEU A 278 -14.93 2.99 -40.96
CA LEU A 278 -15.49 3.77 -42.08
C LEU A 278 -16.85 4.39 -41.71
N ASN A 279 -17.68 3.65 -40.97
CA ASN A 279 -19.00 4.10 -40.51
C ASN A 279 -18.92 4.94 -39.23
N ASN A 280 -17.81 4.86 -38.50
CA ASN A 280 -17.57 5.59 -37.26
C ASN A 280 -16.21 6.30 -37.28
N PRO A 281 -15.99 7.31 -38.15
CA PRO A 281 -14.71 7.99 -38.20
C PRO A 281 -14.49 8.85 -36.94
N GLY A 282 -13.24 8.94 -36.52
CA GLY A 282 -12.76 9.82 -35.46
C GLY A 282 -12.60 11.25 -35.96
N ASN A 283 -13.07 12.21 -35.16
CA ASN A 283 -13.00 13.64 -35.42
C ASN A 283 -12.72 14.40 -34.11
N GLU A 284 -12.60 15.73 -34.19
CA GLU A 284 -12.23 16.57 -33.04
C GLU A 284 -13.19 16.44 -31.84
N ASP A 285 -14.48 16.23 -32.10
CA ASP A 285 -15.48 16.08 -31.06
C ASP A 285 -15.42 14.70 -30.40
N ARG A 286 -15.30 13.64 -31.19
CA ARG A 286 -15.30 12.25 -30.70
C ARG A 286 -14.01 11.85 -29.99
N MET A 287 -12.88 12.42 -30.42
CA MET A 287 -11.57 12.08 -29.87
C MET A 287 -11.03 13.11 -28.89
N ARG A 288 -11.88 14.05 -28.43
CA ARG A 288 -11.46 15.17 -27.57
C ARG A 288 -10.58 14.72 -26.39
N ASN A 289 -11.01 13.68 -25.66
CA ASN A 289 -10.32 13.14 -24.50
C ASN A 289 -8.91 12.59 -24.82
N CYS A 290 -8.66 12.12 -26.04
CA CYS A 290 -7.37 11.55 -26.45
C CYS A 290 -6.37 12.62 -26.92
N PHE A 291 -6.83 13.85 -27.17
CA PHE A 291 -6.01 14.96 -27.69
C PHE A 291 -5.96 16.19 -26.75
N GLU A 292 -6.69 16.18 -25.64
CA GLU A 292 -6.48 17.10 -24.52
C GLU A 292 -5.24 16.64 -23.75
N GLU A 293 -4.08 17.25 -24.04
CA GLU A 293 -2.93 17.13 -23.15
C GLU A 293 -3.30 17.62 -21.73
N ILE A 294 -2.62 17.07 -20.72
CA ILE A 294 -2.73 17.34 -19.26
C ILE A 294 -2.65 18.84 -18.88
N THR A 295 -2.42 19.74 -19.84
CA THR A 295 -2.40 21.19 -19.67
C THR A 295 -3.79 21.80 -19.90
N ASN A 296 -4.69 21.79 -18.89
CA ASN A 296 -5.81 22.71 -18.60
C ASN A 296 -6.51 23.53 -19.74
N THR A 297 -6.50 23.10 -21.00
CA THR A 297 -7.15 23.78 -22.13
C THR A 297 -8.12 22.81 -22.79
N SER A 298 -9.41 23.08 -22.58
CA SER A 298 -10.57 22.23 -22.92
C SER A 298 -10.97 22.24 -24.41
N PHE A 299 -10.06 22.61 -25.32
CA PHE A 299 -10.38 22.75 -26.75
C PHE A 299 -9.28 22.18 -27.66
N VAL A 300 -9.60 21.06 -28.31
CA VAL A 300 -8.87 20.51 -29.45
C VAL A 300 -9.40 21.17 -30.72
N THR A 301 -8.58 21.99 -31.39
CA THR A 301 -8.97 22.56 -32.69
C THR A 301 -8.76 21.55 -33.81
N ASN A 302 -9.59 21.61 -34.86
CA ASN A 302 -9.47 20.76 -36.06
C ASN A 302 -8.04 20.77 -36.65
N ALA A 303 -7.37 21.93 -36.61
CA ALA A 303 -5.97 22.06 -37.04
C ALA A 303 -4.99 21.25 -36.18
N ARG A 304 -5.15 21.26 -34.85
CA ARG A 304 -4.34 20.44 -33.92
C ARG A 304 -4.61 18.95 -34.14
N PHE A 305 -5.87 18.56 -34.28
CA PHE A 305 -6.24 17.18 -34.59
C PHE A 305 -5.61 16.68 -35.89
N ARG A 306 -5.74 17.44 -37.00
CA ARG A 306 -5.09 17.11 -38.28
C ARG A 306 -3.58 17.00 -38.16
N LYS A 307 -2.94 17.89 -37.39
CA LYS A 307 -1.50 17.85 -37.13
C LYS A 307 -1.11 16.58 -36.39
N ALA A 308 -1.85 16.19 -35.35
CA ALA A 308 -1.57 14.99 -34.58
C ALA A 308 -1.75 13.72 -35.43
N VAL A 309 -2.81 13.63 -36.25
CA VAL A 309 -3.00 12.53 -37.21
C VAL A 309 -1.86 12.48 -38.24
N SER A 310 -1.41 13.64 -38.75
CA SER A 310 -0.27 13.71 -39.65
C SER A 310 1.02 13.22 -38.98
N GLN A 311 1.23 13.54 -37.71
CA GLN A 311 2.37 13.04 -36.93
C GLN A 311 2.30 11.53 -36.72
N LEU A 312 1.13 10.96 -36.44
CA LEU A 312 0.94 9.52 -36.32
C LEU A 312 1.23 8.80 -37.64
N ARG A 313 0.69 9.29 -38.76
CA ARG A 313 1.00 8.74 -40.10
C ARG A 313 2.49 8.81 -40.42
N SER A 314 3.14 9.93 -40.08
CA SER A 314 4.59 10.06 -40.26
C SER A 314 5.37 9.07 -39.39
N LEU A 315 4.91 8.82 -38.16
CA LEU A 315 5.51 7.86 -37.24
C LEU A 315 5.39 6.43 -37.79
N LEU A 316 4.19 6.04 -38.25
CA LEU A 316 3.93 4.74 -38.87
C LEU A 316 4.76 4.53 -40.15
N ASN A 317 4.84 5.54 -41.01
CA ASN A 317 5.65 5.49 -42.23
C ASN A 317 7.16 5.41 -41.93
N LYS A 318 7.62 5.95 -40.79
CA LYS A 318 9.02 5.79 -40.33
C LYS A 318 9.29 4.37 -39.83
N LEU A 319 8.30 3.72 -39.22
CA LEU A 319 8.42 2.33 -38.77
C LEU A 319 8.48 1.38 -39.97
N ASP A 320 7.54 1.49 -40.90
CA ASP A 320 7.54 0.78 -42.17
C ASP A 320 6.66 1.55 -43.18
N PRO A 321 7.15 1.88 -44.40
CA PRO A 321 6.36 2.57 -45.42
C PRO A 321 5.08 1.85 -45.85
N ARG A 322 4.96 0.54 -45.58
CA ARG A 322 3.75 -0.26 -45.87
C ARG A 322 2.63 -0.04 -44.85
N LEU A 323 2.91 0.57 -43.70
CA LEU A 323 1.93 0.85 -42.64
C LEU A 323 1.04 2.06 -42.96
N ASP A 324 0.13 1.87 -43.91
CA ASP A 324 -0.98 2.80 -44.19
C ASP A 324 -2.25 2.33 -43.47
N VAL A 325 -2.36 2.59 -42.17
CA VAL A 325 -3.49 2.10 -41.33
C VAL A 325 -4.58 3.12 -41.04
N ILE A 326 -4.30 4.43 -41.19
CA ILE A 326 -5.27 5.51 -40.92
C ILE A 326 -5.72 6.15 -42.24
N THR A 327 -6.97 5.99 -42.63
CA THR A 327 -7.56 6.56 -43.86
C THR A 327 -8.48 7.74 -43.55
N THR A 328 -8.60 8.69 -44.48
CA THR A 328 -9.53 9.81 -44.39
C THR A 328 -10.90 9.40 -44.94
N SER A 329 -11.98 9.60 -44.17
CA SER A 329 -13.36 9.46 -44.65
C SER A 329 -13.70 10.61 -45.62
N ARG A 330 -14.16 10.26 -46.83
CA ARG A 330 -14.64 11.22 -47.84
C ARG A 330 -16.15 11.49 -47.75
N SER A 331 -16.85 10.86 -46.79
CA SER A 331 -18.28 11.10 -46.59
C SER A 331 -18.51 12.49 -46.00
N PRO A 332 -19.52 13.25 -46.47
CA PRO A 332 -19.84 14.56 -45.91
C PRO A 332 -20.36 14.50 -44.47
N ASN A 333 -20.78 13.33 -43.96
CA ASN A 333 -21.19 13.16 -42.57
C ASN A 333 -20.99 11.72 -42.03
N PRO A 334 -20.15 11.50 -40.99
CA PRO A 334 -19.13 12.39 -40.46
C PRO A 334 -17.83 12.33 -41.31
N SER A 335 -17.21 13.49 -41.53
CA SER A 335 -15.83 13.54 -42.03
C SER A 335 -14.84 13.29 -40.88
N GLY A 336 -13.72 12.63 -41.16
CA GLY A 336 -12.75 12.28 -40.12
C GLY A 336 -11.72 11.25 -40.59
N TYR A 337 -11.03 10.64 -39.64
CA TYR A 337 -10.04 9.59 -39.89
C TYR A 337 -10.46 8.30 -39.23
N TYR A 338 -10.12 7.16 -39.85
CA TYR A 338 -10.48 5.86 -39.32
C TYR A 338 -9.41 4.82 -39.59
N TYR A 339 -9.36 3.80 -38.75
CA TYR A 339 -8.56 2.61 -38.99
C TYR A 339 -9.17 1.78 -40.14
N ASN A 340 -8.37 1.52 -41.17
CA ASN A 340 -8.85 0.98 -42.44
C ASN A 340 -8.86 -0.55 -42.53
N GLY A 341 -8.41 -1.26 -41.49
CA GLY A 341 -8.41 -2.72 -41.46
C GLY A 341 -7.35 -3.41 -42.32
N LYS A 342 -6.44 -2.66 -42.97
CA LYS A 342 -5.45 -3.26 -43.88
C LYS A 342 -4.38 -4.10 -43.18
N VAL A 343 -4.05 -3.78 -41.93
CA VAL A 343 -2.96 -4.39 -41.18
C VAL A 343 -3.48 -4.75 -39.80
N PRO A 344 -3.56 -6.05 -39.42
CA PRO A 344 -3.99 -6.45 -38.09
C PRO A 344 -3.09 -5.84 -37.02
N TYR A 345 -3.63 -5.73 -35.80
CA TYR A 345 -2.88 -5.19 -34.67
C TYR A 345 -2.98 -6.07 -33.42
N LYS A 346 -1.97 -5.95 -32.57
CA LYS A 346 -2.00 -6.43 -31.18
C LYS A 346 -1.60 -5.26 -30.28
N ILE A 347 -2.47 -4.91 -29.34
CA ILE A 347 -2.15 -3.95 -28.29
C ILE A 347 -1.85 -4.74 -27.03
N ILE A 348 -0.65 -4.54 -26.50
CA ILE A 348 -0.12 -5.21 -25.32
C ILE A 348 0.00 -4.14 -24.23
N CYS A 349 -0.65 -4.36 -23.11
CA CYS A 349 -0.58 -3.46 -21.96
C CYS A 349 -0.58 -4.26 -20.67
N ARG A 350 -0.04 -3.67 -19.60
CA ARG A 350 -0.17 -4.25 -18.26
C ARG A 350 -1.65 -4.36 -17.92
N SER A 351 -2.09 -5.48 -17.37
CA SER A 351 -3.52 -5.72 -17.08
C SER A 351 -4.12 -4.68 -16.12
N GLU A 352 -3.31 -4.09 -15.24
CA GLU A 352 -3.73 -3.00 -14.35
C GLU A 352 -3.95 -1.65 -15.07
N GLU A 353 -3.37 -1.49 -16.26
CA GLU A 353 -3.41 -0.26 -17.06
C GLU A 353 -4.39 -0.35 -18.24
N SER A 354 -5.00 -1.52 -18.49
CA SER A 354 -5.87 -1.75 -19.65
C SER A 354 -7.06 -0.77 -19.70
N SER A 355 -7.62 -0.41 -18.55
CA SER A 355 -8.69 0.58 -18.43
C SER A 355 -8.32 1.99 -18.94
N LEU A 356 -7.03 2.33 -18.98
CA LEU A 356 -6.55 3.60 -19.56
C LEU A 356 -6.68 3.61 -21.08
N LEU A 357 -6.85 2.45 -21.71
CA LEU A 357 -7.05 2.29 -23.14
C LEU A 357 -8.53 2.28 -23.55
N ASP A 358 -9.45 2.28 -22.58
CA ASP A 358 -10.89 2.27 -22.78
C ASP A 358 -11.53 3.68 -22.71
N GLN A 359 -10.73 4.74 -22.47
CA GLN A 359 -11.18 6.13 -22.23
C GLN A 359 -11.00 7.07 -23.43
#